data_AF-A0A8H5QBA5-F1
#
_entry.id   AF-A0A8H5QBA5-F1
#
_cell.length_a   1.000
_cell.length_b   1.000
_cell.length_c   1.000
_cell.angle_alpha   90.00
_cell.angle_beta   90.00
_cell.angle_gamma   90.00
#
_symmetry.space_group_name_H-M   'P 1'
#
loop_
_entity.id
_entity.type
_entity.pdbx_description
1 polymer ?
#
loop_
_entity_poly.entity_id
_entity_poly.type
_entity_poly.pdbx_seq_one_letter_code
_entity_poly.pdbx_strand_id
1 'polypeptide(L)'
;MKAFLTRPKRKSSPELRKGITEPEESTEVKLALLSSLHPQLDQETLLDILLAHDGSVSEASASLKVQVPVKKGTRVVGYQQSLKQYATPSDSASLDTTPKKKKLKSKAGSTLHLYDPEDVAEHTPCTIIHNFLPPEEANELLRELLEESKSFEKITFQLFENVVSSPHTSSFYVESYDEIERQKTEYHYNGGRLTDIRRITPQLIKVKPKVQEAVNSEIQKRIKTRYPGGKKLKYQSPNPWVPNSAFVNAYNGPQQNVGWHSDHLTYLGPRAVIGSISLGVAREFRVRRIIPRDSDTKTVQEQDAEGQISIHLPHNSLLVMHAEMQEEWKHSIAPALSIDPHPISGTTRINITYRDYKANLHPRSTPKCRCGQPCVLRAVTKKKENFGKYFWMCYANSPGQENCGFFQWAEFDDDGNPLFGKVIGAKT
;
A
#
# COMPACT_ATOMS: atom_id res chain seq x y z
N MET A 1 42.64 -49.70 13.29
CA MET A 1 43.93 -49.90 12.59
C MET A 1 43.66 -50.54 11.24
N LYS A 2 44.48 -50.19 10.25
CA LYS A 2 44.55 -50.59 8.81
C LYS A 2 44.04 -52.04 8.53
N ALA A 3 43.46 -52.37 7.38
CA ALA A 3 44.15 -52.38 6.08
C ALA A 3 43.28 -52.89 4.90
N PHE A 4 43.46 -52.28 3.73
CA PHE A 4 43.65 -52.88 2.38
C PHE A 4 42.51 -53.72 1.73
N LEU A 5 41.82 -53.19 0.71
CA LEU A 5 42.13 -53.24 -0.75
C LEU A 5 41.97 -54.63 -1.41
N THR A 6 41.02 -54.76 -2.36
CA THR A 6 41.25 -55.31 -3.73
C THR A 6 39.98 -55.22 -4.63
N ARG A 7 40.17 -54.71 -5.85
CA ARG A 7 39.27 -54.68 -7.06
C ARG A 7 39.49 -55.98 -7.87
N PRO A 8 38.71 -56.40 -8.93
CA PRO A 8 38.18 -55.57 -10.04
C PRO A 8 36.90 -56.02 -10.86
N LYS A 9 36.36 -55.07 -11.66
CA LYS A 9 35.73 -55.09 -13.03
C LYS A 9 34.74 -56.23 -13.46
N ARG A 10 33.45 -55.93 -13.72
CA ARG A 10 32.71 -55.57 -15.00
C ARG A 10 32.51 -56.75 -15.99
N LYS A 11 31.33 -57.14 -16.53
CA LYS A 11 30.16 -56.44 -17.11
C LYS A 11 28.93 -57.39 -17.26
N SER A 12 27.70 -56.88 -17.20
CA SER A 12 26.61 -57.08 -18.20
C SER A 12 25.39 -56.21 -17.84
N SER A 13 24.77 -55.58 -18.84
CA SER A 13 23.64 -54.63 -18.73
C SER A 13 22.32 -55.32 -18.28
N PRO A 14 21.33 -54.57 -17.76
CA PRO A 14 20.29 -54.06 -18.67
C PRO A 14 19.74 -52.63 -18.40
N GLU A 15 19.18 -52.11 -19.47
CA GLU A 15 18.36 -50.93 -19.80
C GLU A 15 17.77 -49.95 -18.74
N LEU A 16 17.92 -48.67 -19.10
CA LEU A 16 16.99 -47.52 -19.02
C LEU A 16 16.17 -47.28 -17.75
N ARG A 17 16.59 -46.27 -16.97
CA ARG A 17 15.67 -45.31 -16.34
C ARG A 17 16.20 -43.87 -16.48
N LYS A 18 15.31 -43.01 -17.00
CA LYS A 18 15.42 -41.55 -17.14
C LYS A 18 15.57 -40.87 -15.77
N GLY A 19 16.31 -39.77 -15.74
CA GLY A 19 16.24 -38.77 -14.67
C GLY A 19 17.60 -38.23 -14.23
N ILE A 20 18.25 -37.42 -15.07
CA ILE A 20 19.26 -36.48 -14.59
C ILE A 20 18.61 -35.10 -14.72
N THR A 21 18.11 -34.57 -13.61
CA THR A 21 17.90 -33.14 -13.43
C THR A 21 19.29 -32.50 -13.44
N GLU A 22 19.54 -31.62 -14.42
CA GLU A 22 20.74 -30.78 -14.42
C GLU A 22 20.75 -29.92 -13.15
N PRO A 23 21.92 -29.68 -12.54
CA PRO A 23 22.02 -28.77 -11.41
C PRO A 23 21.66 -27.36 -11.88
N GLU A 24 20.72 -26.69 -11.19
CA GLU A 24 20.43 -25.28 -11.42
C GLU A 24 21.69 -24.45 -11.19
N GLU A 25 22.29 -23.96 -12.27
CA GLU A 25 23.46 -23.10 -12.18
C GLU A 25 23.12 -21.81 -11.42
N SER A 26 24.01 -21.41 -10.50
CA SER A 26 23.89 -20.16 -9.73
C SER A 26 23.76 -18.95 -10.66
N THR A 27 22.95 -17.96 -10.26
CA THR A 27 22.76 -16.70 -10.99
C THR A 27 24.10 -16.03 -11.35
N GLU A 28 25.12 -16.15 -10.49
CA GLU A 28 26.47 -15.61 -10.76
C GLU A 28 27.15 -16.26 -11.97
N VAL A 29 26.96 -17.58 -12.15
CA VAL A 29 27.50 -18.34 -13.30
C VAL A 29 26.76 -17.95 -14.58
N LYS A 30 25.44 -17.80 -14.50
CA LYS A 30 24.58 -17.37 -15.62
C LYS A 30 24.90 -15.94 -16.08
N LEU A 31 25.19 -15.04 -15.15
CA LEU A 31 25.64 -13.68 -15.44
C LEU A 31 27.04 -13.65 -16.08
N ALA A 32 27.98 -14.49 -15.60
CA ALA A 32 29.30 -14.61 -16.20
C ALA A 32 29.22 -15.13 -17.65
N LEU A 33 28.35 -16.11 -17.91
CA LEU A 33 28.05 -16.61 -19.26
C LEU A 33 27.49 -15.51 -20.17
N LEU A 34 26.48 -14.77 -19.70
CA LEU A 34 25.91 -13.66 -20.49
C LEU A 34 26.89 -12.52 -20.73
N SER A 35 27.73 -12.20 -19.75
CA SER A 35 28.78 -11.17 -19.85
C SER A 35 29.84 -11.56 -20.88
N SER A 36 30.19 -12.85 -20.95
CA SER A 36 31.09 -13.38 -21.99
C SER A 36 30.47 -13.31 -23.39
N LEU A 37 29.16 -13.59 -23.51
CA LEU A 37 28.44 -13.55 -24.80
C LEU A 37 28.13 -12.12 -25.27
N HIS A 38 27.99 -11.16 -24.36
CA HIS A 38 27.61 -9.77 -24.64
C HIS A 38 28.46 -8.76 -23.85
N PRO A 39 29.78 -8.65 -24.15
CA PRO A 39 30.74 -7.86 -23.35
C PRO A 39 30.51 -6.34 -23.40
N GLN A 40 29.58 -5.88 -24.24
CA GLN A 40 29.25 -4.46 -24.42
C GLN A 40 28.21 -3.96 -23.41
N LEU A 41 27.61 -4.86 -22.63
CA LEU A 41 26.52 -4.57 -21.70
C LEU A 41 27.02 -4.66 -20.26
N ASP A 42 26.58 -3.73 -19.42
CA ASP A 42 26.87 -3.76 -18.00
C ASP A 42 26.12 -4.89 -17.28
N GLN A 43 26.67 -5.31 -16.14
CA GLN A 43 26.17 -6.46 -15.37
C GLN A 43 24.73 -6.26 -14.86
N GLU A 44 24.32 -5.01 -14.61
CA GLU A 44 22.96 -4.66 -14.19
C GLU A 44 21.97 -4.94 -15.33
N THR A 45 22.30 -4.51 -16.55
CA THR A 45 21.51 -4.78 -17.77
C THR A 45 21.43 -6.28 -18.06
N LEU A 46 22.52 -7.03 -17.88
CA LEU A 46 22.53 -8.49 -18.10
C LEU A 46 21.70 -9.25 -17.06
N LEU A 47 21.66 -8.76 -15.81
CA LEU A 47 20.81 -9.33 -14.76
C LEU A 47 19.34 -9.07 -15.05
N ASP A 48 18.98 -7.87 -15.49
CA ASP A 48 17.60 -7.54 -15.86
C ASP A 48 17.09 -8.43 -17.00
N ILE A 49 17.92 -8.67 -18.02
CA ILE A 49 17.57 -9.55 -19.15
C ILE A 49 17.50 -11.01 -18.70
N LEU A 50 18.42 -11.46 -17.84
CA LEU A 50 18.37 -12.82 -17.29
C LEU A 50 17.10 -13.05 -16.46
N LEU A 51 16.68 -12.06 -15.67
CA LEU A 51 15.44 -12.09 -14.87
C LEU A 51 14.20 -12.06 -15.76
N ALA A 52 14.21 -11.28 -16.85
CA ALA A 52 13.10 -11.21 -17.81
C ALA A 52 12.86 -12.55 -18.55
N HIS A 53 13.88 -13.40 -18.61
CA HIS A 53 13.84 -14.72 -19.24
C HIS A 53 13.92 -15.86 -18.21
N ASP A 54 13.37 -15.66 -17.01
CA ASP A 54 13.25 -16.68 -15.95
C ASP A 54 14.58 -17.40 -15.62
N GLY A 55 15.70 -16.70 -15.74
CA GLY A 55 17.03 -17.26 -15.50
C GLY A 55 17.59 -18.13 -16.62
N SER A 56 17.02 -18.07 -17.83
CA SER A 56 17.49 -18.76 -19.04
C SER A 56 18.52 -17.92 -19.80
N VAL A 57 19.79 -18.34 -19.75
CA VAL A 57 20.90 -17.70 -20.49
C VAL A 57 20.67 -17.76 -22.01
N SER A 58 20.09 -18.85 -22.50
CA SER A 58 19.85 -19.06 -23.94
C SER A 58 18.83 -18.05 -24.48
N GLU A 59 17.71 -17.87 -23.78
CA GLU A 59 16.64 -16.95 -24.18
C GLU A 59 17.07 -15.49 -24.02
N ALA A 60 17.76 -15.17 -22.91
CA ALA A 60 18.37 -13.86 -22.68
C ALA A 60 19.38 -13.46 -23.76
N SER A 61 20.22 -14.41 -24.20
CA SER A 61 21.20 -14.15 -25.26
C SER A 61 20.55 -14.01 -26.64
N ALA A 62 19.45 -14.74 -26.90
CA ALA A 62 18.71 -14.65 -28.16
C ALA A 62 17.99 -13.30 -28.32
N SER A 63 17.43 -12.73 -27.25
CA SER A 63 16.74 -11.44 -27.29
C SER A 63 17.70 -10.26 -27.54
N LEU A 64 18.95 -10.38 -27.12
CA LEU A 64 19.99 -9.37 -27.31
C LEU A 64 20.51 -9.24 -28.75
N LYS A 65 20.35 -10.26 -29.59
CA LYS A 65 20.82 -10.22 -30.99
C LYS A 65 19.95 -9.33 -31.90
N VAL A 66 18.86 -8.74 -31.39
CA VAL A 66 17.81 -8.10 -32.20
C VAL A 66 17.77 -6.56 -32.08
N GLN A 67 18.64 -5.89 -31.31
CA GLN A 67 18.57 -4.43 -31.14
C GLN A 67 19.80 -3.65 -31.63
N VAL A 68 19.57 -2.61 -32.43
CA VAL A 68 20.57 -1.61 -32.91
C VAL A 68 20.60 -0.42 -31.91
N PRO A 69 21.77 0.14 -31.55
CA PRO A 69 21.87 1.08 -30.43
C PRO A 69 21.43 2.52 -30.77
N VAL A 70 20.65 3.14 -29.89
CA VAL A 70 20.35 4.59 -29.88
C VAL A 70 21.08 5.28 -28.71
N LYS A 71 21.66 6.45 -28.98
CA LYS A 71 22.56 7.22 -28.08
C LYS A 71 21.86 7.75 -26.80
N LYS A 72 22.57 7.71 -25.67
CA LYS A 72 22.14 8.15 -24.33
C LYS A 72 22.18 9.69 -24.18
N GLY A 73 21.07 10.26 -23.70
CA GLY A 73 21.00 11.59 -23.08
C GLY A 73 21.10 11.49 -21.55
N THR A 74 21.52 12.58 -20.91
CA THR A 74 21.94 12.73 -19.51
C THR A 74 20.90 12.24 -18.49
N ARG A 75 21.32 11.36 -17.57
CA ARG A 75 20.49 10.67 -16.55
C ARG A 75 20.32 11.53 -15.28
N VAL A 76 19.07 11.70 -14.82
CA VAL A 76 18.74 12.02 -13.41
C VAL A 76 18.48 10.69 -12.69
N VAL A 77 19.06 10.54 -11.50
CA VAL A 77 19.04 9.31 -10.69
C VAL A 77 17.61 8.98 -10.22
N GLY A 78 17.14 7.75 -10.44
CA GLY A 78 15.97 7.19 -9.75
C GLY A 78 14.79 6.68 -10.60
N TYR A 79 14.85 6.74 -11.93
CA TYR A 79 13.76 6.22 -12.79
C TYR A 79 14.15 4.88 -13.43
N GLN A 80 13.52 3.78 -12.99
CA GLN A 80 13.44 2.52 -13.74
C GLN A 80 12.20 2.52 -14.65
N GLN A 81 12.30 1.89 -15.83
CA GLN A 81 11.31 1.96 -16.91
C GLN A 81 10.10 1.04 -16.69
N SER A 82 8.96 1.40 -17.32
CA SER A 82 7.66 0.72 -17.24
C SER A 82 7.71 -0.74 -17.69
N LEU A 83 6.91 -1.60 -17.02
CA LEU A 83 6.74 -3.01 -17.36
C LEU A 83 6.16 -3.24 -18.77
N LYS A 84 5.57 -2.21 -19.39
CA LYS A 84 5.00 -2.29 -20.75
C LYS A 84 6.04 -2.59 -21.83
N GLN A 85 7.32 -2.31 -21.61
CA GLN A 85 8.38 -2.65 -22.56
C GLN A 85 8.68 -4.15 -22.62
N TYR A 86 8.22 -4.92 -21.63
CA TYR A 86 8.46 -6.37 -21.52
C TYR A 86 7.21 -7.21 -21.84
N ALA A 87 6.07 -6.58 -22.13
CA ALA A 87 4.86 -7.28 -22.57
C ALA A 87 4.87 -7.45 -24.09
N THR A 88 5.25 -8.63 -24.58
CA THR A 88 5.05 -8.98 -25.99
C THR A 88 3.55 -8.99 -26.33
N PRO A 89 3.13 -8.41 -27.47
CA PRO A 89 1.77 -8.59 -27.96
C PRO A 89 1.59 -10.06 -28.34
N SER A 90 0.72 -10.78 -27.65
CA SER A 90 0.23 -12.06 -28.15
C SER A 90 -0.71 -11.76 -29.32
N ASP A 91 -0.22 -11.92 -30.53
CA ASP A 91 -1.06 -11.89 -31.74
C ASP A 91 -2.09 -13.03 -31.70
N SER A 92 -3.34 -12.64 -31.46
CA SER A 92 -4.54 -13.29 -31.99
C SER A 92 -5.72 -12.39 -31.68
N ALA A 93 -5.95 -11.43 -32.59
CA ALA A 93 -7.18 -10.65 -32.63
C ALA A 93 -8.36 -11.61 -32.88
N SER A 94 -9.15 -11.87 -31.84
CA SER A 94 -10.56 -12.18 -31.99
C SER A 94 -11.38 -11.09 -31.32
N LEU A 95 -12.25 -10.48 -32.12
CA LEU A 95 -13.24 -9.49 -31.70
C LEU A 95 -14.20 -10.15 -30.72
N ASP A 96 -14.02 -9.87 -29.42
CA ASP A 96 -15.06 -10.06 -28.41
C ASP A 96 -15.05 -8.89 -27.44
N THR A 97 -16.12 -8.09 -27.50
CA THR A 97 -16.39 -6.93 -26.66
C THR A 97 -16.75 -7.37 -25.24
N THR A 98 -15.74 -7.66 -24.41
CA THR A 98 -15.82 -7.57 -22.94
C THR A 98 -14.42 -7.26 -22.40
N PRO A 99 -14.27 -6.34 -21.42
CA PRO A 99 -12.97 -6.06 -20.83
C PRO A 99 -12.51 -7.27 -20.01
N LYS A 100 -11.70 -8.13 -20.63
CA LYS A 100 -11.01 -9.24 -19.95
C LYS A 100 -10.07 -8.62 -18.91
N LYS A 101 -10.38 -8.79 -17.62
CA LYS A 101 -9.47 -8.43 -16.51
C LYS A 101 -8.14 -9.17 -16.74
N LYS A 102 -7.06 -8.44 -17.05
CA LYS A 102 -5.70 -9.02 -17.11
C LYS A 102 -5.37 -9.58 -15.73
N LYS A 103 -5.15 -10.90 -15.64
CA LYS A 103 -4.78 -11.56 -14.37
C LYS A 103 -3.37 -11.14 -13.98
N LEU A 104 -3.21 -10.64 -12.74
CA LEU A 104 -1.92 -10.25 -12.18
C LEU A 104 -1.13 -11.49 -11.73
N LYS A 105 0.16 -11.55 -12.05
CA LYS A 105 1.09 -12.64 -11.68
C LYS A 105 1.88 -12.33 -10.40
N SER A 106 1.24 -11.91 -9.31
CA SER A 106 1.91 -12.00 -8.00
C SER A 106 1.79 -13.44 -7.51
N LYS A 107 2.90 -14.18 -7.42
CA LYS A 107 2.91 -15.54 -6.84
C LYS A 107 3.10 -15.43 -5.33
N ALA A 108 2.52 -16.35 -4.57
CA ALA A 108 2.73 -16.46 -3.13
C ALA A 108 4.24 -16.51 -2.83
N GLY A 109 4.72 -15.62 -1.95
CA GLY A 109 6.13 -15.51 -1.59
C GLY A 109 6.98 -14.56 -2.46
N SER A 110 6.43 -14.02 -3.56
CA SER A 110 7.08 -12.98 -4.37
C SER A 110 6.42 -11.62 -4.16
N THR A 111 7.24 -10.56 -4.05
CA THR A 111 6.76 -9.17 -4.00
C THR A 111 6.80 -8.60 -5.40
N LEU A 112 5.66 -8.12 -5.91
CA LEU A 112 5.65 -7.40 -7.18
C LEU A 112 6.03 -5.94 -6.93
N HIS A 113 7.18 -5.51 -7.41
CA HIS A 113 7.63 -4.12 -7.29
C HIS A 113 7.09 -3.28 -8.45
N LEU A 114 6.38 -2.20 -8.14
CA LEU A 114 5.84 -1.26 -9.11
C LEU A 114 6.50 0.11 -8.92
N TYR A 115 6.90 0.70 -10.05
CA TYR A 115 7.58 2.01 -10.13
C TYR A 115 6.81 2.98 -11.02
N ASP A 116 6.18 2.47 -12.08
CA ASP A 116 5.45 3.29 -13.05
C ASP A 116 4.03 3.65 -12.53
N PRO A 117 3.62 4.93 -12.61
CA PRO A 117 2.31 5.36 -12.15
C PRO A 117 1.12 4.66 -12.83
N GLU A 118 1.23 4.31 -14.11
CA GLU A 118 0.16 3.63 -14.83
C GLU A 118 0.02 2.17 -14.36
N ASP A 119 1.14 1.48 -14.14
CA ASP A 119 1.16 0.12 -13.61
C ASP A 119 0.60 0.07 -12.18
N VAL A 120 0.94 1.06 -11.34
CA VAL A 120 0.35 1.20 -9.99
C VAL A 120 -1.16 1.37 -10.09
N ALA A 121 -1.64 2.28 -10.94
CA ALA A 121 -3.07 2.54 -11.13
C ALA A 121 -3.82 1.34 -11.72
N GLU A 122 -3.16 0.53 -12.55
CA GLU A 122 -3.72 -0.68 -13.16
C GLU A 122 -3.90 -1.81 -12.15
N HIS A 123 -2.91 -2.02 -11.29
CA HIS A 123 -2.83 -3.22 -10.46
C HIS A 123 -3.27 -3.01 -9.02
N THR A 124 -3.43 -1.77 -8.60
CA THR A 124 -3.77 -1.41 -7.22
C THR A 124 -4.90 -0.38 -7.17
N PRO A 125 -5.55 -0.19 -6.01
CA PRO A 125 -6.48 0.90 -5.77
C PRO A 125 -5.77 2.24 -5.49
N CYS A 126 -4.55 2.42 -5.97
CA CYS A 126 -3.76 3.62 -5.74
C CYS A 126 -3.43 4.32 -7.07
N THR A 127 -3.31 5.65 -7.05
CA THR A 127 -2.59 6.41 -8.08
C THR A 127 -1.38 7.08 -7.42
N ILE A 128 -0.27 7.20 -8.14
CA ILE A 128 0.89 7.99 -7.71
C ILE A 128 1.18 9.13 -8.68
N ILE A 129 1.56 10.28 -8.14
CA ILE A 129 2.03 11.45 -8.87
C ILE A 129 3.43 11.77 -8.33
N HIS A 130 4.46 11.53 -9.14
CA HIS A 130 5.84 11.87 -8.82
C HIS A 130 6.10 13.36 -9.00
N ASN A 131 7.08 13.89 -8.25
CA ASN A 131 7.47 15.31 -8.27
C ASN A 131 6.25 16.23 -8.13
N PHE A 132 5.36 15.88 -7.19
CA PHE A 132 4.03 16.47 -7.08
C PHE A 132 4.08 17.98 -6.84
N LEU A 133 4.93 18.44 -5.92
CA LEU A 133 5.14 19.85 -5.64
C LEU A 133 6.33 20.40 -6.45
N PRO A 134 6.39 21.72 -6.70
CA PRO A 134 7.62 22.36 -7.12
C PRO A 134 8.77 22.01 -6.16
N PRO A 135 10.01 21.74 -6.65
CA PRO A 135 11.09 21.24 -5.82
C PRO A 135 11.39 22.08 -4.57
N GLU A 136 11.37 23.42 -4.70
CA GLU A 136 11.62 24.29 -3.55
C GLU A 136 10.50 24.20 -2.50
N GLU A 137 9.23 24.14 -2.93
CA GLU A 137 8.11 23.96 -2.00
C GLU A 137 8.18 22.61 -1.28
N ALA A 138 8.57 21.54 -1.98
CA ALA A 138 8.77 20.22 -1.37
C ALA A 138 9.89 20.24 -0.31
N ASN A 139 10.98 20.96 -0.60
CA ASN A 139 12.12 21.11 0.30
C ASN A 139 11.79 21.99 1.51
N GLU A 140 11.08 23.10 1.32
CA GLU A 140 10.59 23.96 2.41
C GLU A 140 9.67 23.18 3.35
N LEU A 141 8.67 22.47 2.79
CA LEU A 141 7.76 21.63 3.56
C LEU A 141 8.51 20.52 4.32
N LEU A 142 9.49 19.88 3.67
CA LEU A 142 10.32 18.86 4.32
C LEU A 142 11.11 19.45 5.49
N ARG A 143 11.76 20.61 5.34
CA ARG A 143 12.54 21.24 6.42
C ARG A 143 11.65 21.62 7.61
N GLU A 144 10.49 22.23 7.36
CA GLU A 144 9.54 22.59 8.40
C GLU A 144 9.07 21.35 9.18
N LEU A 145 8.67 20.28 8.48
CA LEU A 145 8.18 19.08 9.14
C LEU A 145 9.29 18.25 9.80
N LEU A 146 10.53 18.33 9.33
CA LEU A 146 11.67 17.75 10.04
C LEU A 146 11.87 18.45 11.39
N GLU A 147 11.74 19.78 11.45
CA GLU A 147 11.81 20.52 12.70
C GLU A 147 10.67 20.12 13.64
N GLU A 148 9.44 20.11 13.15
CA GLU A 148 8.26 19.66 13.92
C GLU A 148 8.45 18.23 14.46
N SER A 149 9.01 17.33 13.63
CA SER A 149 9.14 15.90 13.95
C SER A 149 10.04 15.59 15.13
N LYS A 150 10.93 16.52 15.53
CA LYS A 150 11.80 16.37 16.70
C LYS A 150 11.01 16.18 18.00
N SER A 151 9.78 16.68 18.04
CA SER A 151 8.89 16.63 19.20
C SER A 151 7.70 15.67 19.02
N PHE A 152 7.65 14.91 17.92
CA PHE A 152 6.55 13.96 17.69
C PHE A 152 6.56 12.82 18.72
N GLU A 153 5.37 12.38 19.08
CA GLU A 153 5.18 11.28 20.02
C GLU A 153 5.08 9.93 19.30
N LYS A 154 5.34 8.84 20.03
CA LYS A 154 5.01 7.50 19.58
C LYS A 154 3.59 7.16 20.00
N ILE A 155 2.72 6.95 19.02
CA ILE A 155 1.36 6.47 19.31
C ILE A 155 1.45 5.10 19.97
N THR A 156 0.78 4.94 21.10
CA THR A 156 0.59 3.65 21.77
C THR A 156 -0.77 3.07 21.41
N PHE A 157 -0.84 1.75 21.33
CA PHE A 157 -2.07 1.01 21.11
C PHE A 157 -1.99 -0.34 21.80
N GLN A 158 -3.15 -0.89 22.16
CA GLN A 158 -3.23 -2.19 22.77
C GLN A 158 -3.30 -3.28 21.70
N LEU A 159 -2.39 -4.25 21.78
CA LEU A 159 -2.37 -5.46 20.97
C LEU A 159 -2.40 -6.66 21.92
N PHE A 160 -3.53 -7.37 21.92
CA PHE A 160 -3.86 -8.36 22.96
C PHE A 160 -3.88 -7.71 24.36
N GLU A 161 -3.16 -8.26 25.33
CA GLU A 161 -3.07 -7.72 26.70
C GLU A 161 -1.91 -6.72 26.88
N ASN A 162 -1.13 -6.48 25.83
CA ASN A 162 0.05 -5.63 25.90
C ASN A 162 -0.20 -4.26 25.28
N VAL A 163 0.23 -3.20 25.98
CA VAL A 163 0.35 -1.86 25.40
C VAL A 163 1.65 -1.82 24.61
N VAL A 164 1.56 -1.67 23.30
CA VAL A 164 2.71 -1.54 22.40
C VAL A 164 2.78 -0.12 21.86
N SER A 165 3.98 0.30 21.44
CA SER A 165 4.19 1.59 20.79
C SER A 165 4.52 1.42 19.32
N SER A 166 4.06 2.37 18.51
CA SER A 166 4.48 2.46 17.12
C SER A 166 6.01 2.64 17.04
N PRO A 167 6.69 1.97 16.10
CA PRO A 167 8.13 2.14 15.94
C PRO A 167 8.52 3.48 15.30
N HIS A 168 7.56 4.19 14.68
CA HIS A 168 7.71 5.55 14.15
C HIS A 168 7.02 6.59 15.05
N THR A 169 7.37 7.86 14.89
CA THR A 169 6.72 8.97 15.59
C THR A 169 5.72 9.68 14.69
N SER A 170 4.75 10.36 15.28
CA SER A 170 3.71 11.06 14.53
C SER A 170 3.07 12.18 15.33
N SER A 171 2.47 13.14 14.62
CA SER A 171 1.55 14.14 15.19
C SER A 171 0.33 14.32 14.28
N PHE A 172 -0.77 14.82 14.84
CA PHE A 172 -2.02 15.05 14.12
C PHE A 172 -2.28 16.55 13.94
N TYR A 173 -2.61 16.96 12.72
CA TYR A 173 -2.76 18.36 12.34
C TYR A 173 -4.19 18.69 11.90
N VAL A 174 -4.69 19.81 12.37
CA VAL A 174 -6.01 20.38 12.02
C VAL A 174 -5.95 21.90 11.84
N GLU A 175 -6.96 22.48 11.20
CA GLU A 175 -6.92 23.86 10.70
C GLU A 175 -6.88 24.94 11.78
N SER A 176 -7.62 24.75 12.87
CA SER A 176 -7.91 25.80 13.86
C SER A 176 -7.74 25.31 15.29
N TYR A 177 -7.57 26.25 16.23
CA TYR A 177 -7.52 25.94 17.67
C TYR A 177 -8.80 25.27 18.16
N ASP A 178 -9.96 25.69 17.65
CA ASP A 178 -11.24 25.06 17.98
C ASP A 178 -11.29 23.59 17.53
N GLU A 179 -10.71 23.27 16.37
CA GLU A 179 -10.58 21.88 15.92
C GLU A 179 -9.61 21.09 16.81
N ILE A 180 -8.51 21.69 17.27
CA ILE A 180 -7.59 21.02 18.22
C ILE A 180 -8.35 20.62 19.49
N GLU A 181 -9.10 21.54 20.08
CA GLU A 181 -9.87 21.26 21.29
C GLU A 181 -10.96 20.21 21.06
N ARG A 182 -11.69 20.28 19.93
CA ARG A 182 -12.65 19.24 19.54
C ARG A 182 -11.98 17.87 19.42
N GLN A 183 -10.85 17.78 18.74
CA GLN A 183 -10.13 16.53 18.54
C GLN A 183 -9.59 15.94 19.84
N LYS A 184 -9.13 16.79 20.77
CA LYS A 184 -8.67 16.36 22.11
C LYS A 184 -9.80 15.86 23.01
N THR A 185 -10.97 16.49 22.92
CA THR A 185 -12.04 16.27 23.90
C THR A 185 -13.13 15.31 23.43
N GLU A 186 -13.37 15.23 22.12
CA GLU A 186 -14.54 14.54 21.56
C GLU A 186 -14.17 13.29 20.74
N TYR A 187 -13.00 13.30 20.09
CA TYR A 187 -12.56 12.22 19.20
C TYR A 187 -11.74 11.15 19.95
N HIS A 188 -11.87 9.91 19.48
CA HIS A 188 -11.19 8.75 20.04
C HIS A 188 -10.47 7.98 18.93
N TYR A 189 -9.18 7.73 19.14
CA TYR A 189 -8.29 7.06 18.21
C TYR A 189 -7.71 5.84 18.91
N ASN A 190 -7.92 4.65 18.32
CA ASN A 190 -7.47 3.39 18.91
C ASN A 190 -7.85 3.24 20.40
N GLY A 191 -9.05 3.71 20.79
CA GLY A 191 -9.57 3.58 22.15
C GLY A 191 -8.97 4.56 23.15
N GLY A 192 -8.08 5.44 22.71
CA GLY A 192 -7.54 6.55 23.50
C GLY A 192 -7.85 7.89 22.86
N ARG A 193 -7.36 8.95 23.50
CA ARG A 193 -7.33 10.30 22.93
C ARG A 193 -5.92 10.57 22.42
N LEU A 194 -5.82 11.34 21.34
CA LEU A 194 -4.54 11.85 20.90
C LEU A 194 -4.09 12.97 21.85
N THR A 195 -2.83 12.93 22.22
CA THR A 195 -2.17 13.93 23.08
C THR A 195 -1.49 15.01 22.23
N ASP A 196 -0.78 14.60 21.18
CA ASP A 196 -0.11 15.49 20.23
C ASP A 196 -1.05 15.84 19.05
N ILE A 197 -1.85 16.90 19.24
CA ILE A 197 -2.67 17.52 18.19
C ILE A 197 -2.22 18.96 18.02
N ARG A 198 -1.85 19.31 16.79
CA ARG A 198 -1.26 20.60 16.41
C ARG A 198 -2.12 21.34 15.40
N ARG A 199 -1.88 22.65 15.33
CA ARG A 199 -2.41 23.48 14.25
C ARG A 199 -1.62 23.23 12.98
N ILE A 200 -2.30 23.23 11.84
CA ILE A 200 -1.69 23.18 10.52
C ILE A 200 -0.60 24.26 10.38
N THR A 201 0.56 23.88 9.86
CA THR A 201 1.72 24.75 9.71
C THR A 201 1.62 25.63 8.45
N PRO A 202 2.40 26.72 8.34
CA PRO A 202 2.42 27.56 7.14
C PRO A 202 2.64 26.80 5.83
N GLN A 203 3.60 25.87 5.76
CA GLN A 203 3.82 25.11 4.52
C GLN A 203 2.68 24.11 4.24
N LEU A 204 2.11 23.49 5.27
CA LEU A 204 0.94 22.63 5.11
C LEU A 204 -0.28 23.41 4.58
N ILE A 205 -0.51 24.65 5.04
CA ILE A 205 -1.58 25.54 4.53
C ILE A 205 -1.38 25.81 3.03
N LYS A 206 -0.14 26.12 2.62
CA LYS A 206 0.21 26.40 1.22
C LYS A 206 0.00 25.19 0.31
N VAL A 207 0.29 23.99 0.79
CA VAL A 207 0.25 22.74 0.01
C VAL A 207 -1.13 22.10 -0.02
N LYS A 208 -1.92 22.26 1.05
CA LYS A 208 -3.27 21.73 1.20
C LYS A 208 -4.19 21.92 -0.02
N PRO A 209 -4.36 23.13 -0.61
CA PRO A 209 -5.25 23.30 -1.77
C PRO A 209 -4.79 22.51 -3.01
N LYS A 210 -3.47 22.40 -3.23
CA LYS A 210 -2.90 21.61 -4.34
C LYS A 210 -3.22 20.13 -4.18
N VAL A 211 -3.12 19.62 -2.95
CA VAL A 211 -3.49 18.23 -2.62
C VAL A 211 -4.98 18.01 -2.85
N GLN A 212 -5.82 18.93 -2.39
CA GLN A 212 -7.27 18.86 -2.59
C GLN A 212 -7.62 18.78 -4.08
N GLU A 213 -7.06 19.65 -4.90
CA GLU A 213 -7.30 19.67 -6.35
C GLU A 213 -6.83 18.36 -7.03
N ALA A 214 -5.61 17.91 -6.72
CA ALA A 214 -5.05 16.71 -7.32
C ALA A 214 -5.82 15.44 -6.93
N VAL A 215 -6.17 15.30 -5.64
CA VAL A 215 -6.95 14.15 -5.16
C VAL A 215 -8.33 14.13 -5.81
N ASN A 216 -9.04 15.27 -5.85
CA ASN A 216 -10.35 15.34 -6.52
C ASN A 216 -10.26 15.00 -8.02
N SER A 217 -9.22 15.48 -8.71
CA SER A 217 -8.98 15.17 -10.11
C SER A 217 -8.75 13.67 -10.33
N GLU A 218 -7.95 13.04 -9.48
CA GLU A 218 -7.70 11.60 -9.54
C GLU A 218 -8.93 10.76 -9.17
N ILE A 219 -9.78 11.21 -8.23
CA ILE A 219 -11.08 10.58 -7.95
C ILE A 219 -11.94 10.55 -9.22
N GLN A 220 -12.10 11.69 -9.89
CA GLN A 220 -12.93 11.77 -11.11
C GLN A 220 -12.36 10.92 -12.24
N LYS A 221 -11.03 10.94 -12.42
CA LYS A 221 -10.34 10.10 -13.41
C LYS A 221 -10.52 8.62 -13.12
N ARG A 222 -10.39 8.19 -11.85
CA ARG A 222 -10.60 6.81 -11.41
C ARG A 222 -12.04 6.35 -11.68
N ILE A 223 -13.02 7.17 -11.31
CA ILE A 223 -14.44 6.92 -11.58
C ILE A 223 -14.67 6.71 -13.08
N LYS A 224 -14.22 7.65 -13.91
CA LYS A 224 -14.42 7.62 -15.37
C LYS A 224 -13.76 6.42 -16.06
N THR A 225 -12.56 6.03 -15.62
CA THR A 225 -11.72 5.07 -16.35
C THR A 225 -11.72 3.66 -15.77
N ARG A 226 -11.99 3.50 -14.47
CA ARG A 226 -11.83 2.22 -13.76
C ARG A 226 -13.12 1.68 -13.16
N TYR A 227 -14.07 2.53 -12.80
CA TYR A 227 -15.27 2.08 -12.11
C TYR A 227 -16.38 1.64 -13.09
N PRO A 228 -17.24 0.68 -12.68
CA PRO A 228 -18.30 0.17 -13.55
C PRO A 228 -19.20 1.28 -14.10
N GLY A 229 -19.30 1.35 -15.42
CA GLY A 229 -20.14 2.33 -16.10
C GLY A 229 -19.69 3.78 -15.94
N GLY A 230 -18.45 4.04 -15.51
CA GLY A 230 -17.95 5.40 -15.29
C GLY A 230 -18.61 6.11 -14.10
N LYS A 231 -19.16 5.36 -13.14
CA LYS A 231 -19.92 5.87 -11.99
C LYS A 231 -19.20 5.60 -10.67
N LYS A 232 -19.45 6.44 -9.68
CA LYS A 232 -18.96 6.24 -8.31
C LYS A 232 -19.41 4.87 -7.76
N LEU A 233 -18.62 4.32 -6.85
CA LEU A 233 -19.00 3.09 -6.16
C LEU A 233 -20.16 3.35 -5.18
N LYS A 234 -20.91 2.30 -4.85
CA LYS A 234 -21.88 2.33 -3.76
C LYS A 234 -21.20 2.74 -2.46
N TYR A 235 -21.83 3.65 -1.71
CA TYR A 235 -21.34 4.28 -0.49
C TYR A 235 -20.21 5.31 -0.68
N GLN A 236 -19.73 5.50 -1.91
CA GLN A 236 -18.75 6.55 -2.17
C GLN A 236 -19.45 7.90 -2.20
N SER A 237 -18.92 8.87 -1.44
CA SER A 237 -19.44 10.23 -1.42
C SER A 237 -19.29 10.90 -2.79
N PRO A 238 -20.33 11.59 -3.30
CA PRO A 238 -20.24 12.38 -4.54
C PRO A 238 -19.63 13.77 -4.31
N ASN A 239 -19.52 14.20 -3.06
CA ASN A 239 -19.03 15.54 -2.73
C ASN A 239 -17.52 15.66 -2.97
N PRO A 240 -17.02 16.87 -3.28
CA PRO A 240 -15.58 17.11 -3.34
C PRO A 240 -14.90 16.67 -2.04
N TRP A 241 -13.81 15.93 -2.19
CA TRP A 241 -12.95 15.52 -1.09
C TRP A 241 -12.21 16.73 -0.51
N VAL A 242 -12.13 16.82 0.81
CA VAL A 242 -11.47 17.93 1.51
C VAL A 242 -10.44 17.41 2.52
N PRO A 243 -9.16 17.82 2.44
CA PRO A 243 -8.12 17.48 3.42
C PRO A 243 -8.27 18.30 4.72
N ASN A 244 -9.26 17.95 5.54
CA ASN A 244 -9.56 18.68 6.78
C ASN A 244 -8.76 18.20 8.00
N SER A 245 -8.04 17.08 7.87
CA SER A 245 -7.17 16.52 8.89
C SER A 245 -5.95 15.86 8.27
N ALA A 246 -4.84 15.79 8.99
CA ALA A 246 -3.64 15.10 8.52
C ALA A 246 -2.86 14.43 9.66
N PHE A 247 -2.44 13.18 9.45
CA PHE A 247 -1.38 12.57 10.26
C PHE A 247 -0.04 12.81 9.57
N VAL A 248 0.92 13.38 10.29
CA VAL A 248 2.31 13.47 9.83
C VAL A 248 3.12 12.42 10.57
N ASN A 249 3.69 11.49 9.82
CA ASN A 249 4.49 10.37 10.33
C ASN A 249 5.96 10.58 9.97
N ALA A 250 6.85 10.40 10.94
CA ALA A 250 8.29 10.46 10.75
C ALA A 250 8.93 9.08 10.99
N TYR A 251 9.58 8.56 9.95
CA TYR A 251 10.29 7.29 9.97
C TYR A 251 11.80 7.56 9.95
N ASN A 252 12.44 7.47 11.10
CA ASN A 252 13.87 7.70 11.28
C ASN A 252 14.63 6.40 11.07
N GLY A 253 15.21 6.23 9.88
CA GLY A 253 16.02 5.08 9.52
C GLY A 253 15.24 3.88 8.96
N PRO A 254 15.97 2.82 8.59
CA PRO A 254 15.42 1.72 7.78
C PRO A 254 14.51 0.77 8.57
N GLN A 255 14.67 0.68 9.90
CA GLN A 255 13.93 -0.26 10.75
C GLN A 255 12.52 0.21 11.12
N GLN A 256 12.30 1.54 11.15
CA GLN A 256 10.98 2.09 11.49
C GLN A 256 9.98 1.79 10.38
N ASN A 257 8.78 1.36 10.77
CA ASN A 257 7.80 0.76 9.88
C ASN A 257 6.36 1.02 10.36
N VAL A 258 5.38 0.59 9.58
CA VAL A 258 4.01 0.39 10.07
C VAL A 258 3.47 -0.90 9.48
N GLY A 259 3.01 -1.80 10.34
CA GLY A 259 2.52 -3.11 9.94
C GLY A 259 1.25 -3.06 9.07
N TRP A 260 0.81 -4.22 8.60
CA TRP A 260 -0.37 -4.34 7.73
C TRP A 260 -1.66 -3.85 8.41
N HIS A 261 -2.23 -2.79 7.87
CA HIS A 261 -3.48 -2.21 8.36
C HIS A 261 -4.33 -1.65 7.21
N SER A 262 -5.54 -1.22 7.56
CA SER A 262 -6.39 -0.35 6.74
C SER A 262 -6.72 0.86 7.61
N ASP A 263 -6.94 2.02 7.02
CA ASP A 263 -7.30 3.22 7.78
C ASP A 263 -8.64 3.03 8.50
N HIS A 264 -8.73 3.55 9.73
CA HIS A 264 -9.93 3.40 10.55
C HIS A 264 -11.08 4.22 9.99
N LEU A 265 -12.18 3.54 9.65
CA LEU A 265 -13.31 4.13 8.95
C LEU A 265 -14.20 5.03 9.83
N THR A 266 -14.07 5.01 11.16
CA THR A 266 -15.01 5.66 12.10
C THR A 266 -15.40 7.08 11.70
N TYR A 267 -14.42 7.94 11.41
CA TYR A 267 -14.64 9.34 11.06
C TYR A 267 -14.55 9.63 9.56
N LEU A 268 -14.00 8.67 8.80
CA LEU A 268 -13.84 8.75 7.35
C LEU A 268 -15.12 8.33 6.60
N GLY A 269 -15.81 7.33 7.14
CA GLY A 269 -16.95 6.67 6.50
C GLY A 269 -16.55 5.54 5.55
N PRO A 270 -17.56 4.89 4.95
CA PRO A 270 -17.34 3.89 3.92
C PRO A 270 -16.68 4.52 2.68
N ARG A 271 -15.92 3.73 1.94
CA ARG A 271 -15.34 4.09 0.63
C ARG A 271 -14.49 5.36 0.66
N ALA A 272 -13.76 5.54 1.76
CA ALA A 272 -12.95 6.71 2.01
C ALA A 272 -11.74 6.81 1.08
N VAL A 273 -11.47 8.03 0.60
CA VAL A 273 -10.28 8.37 -0.18
C VAL A 273 -9.26 9.06 0.72
N ILE A 274 -7.99 8.73 0.53
CA ILE A 274 -6.87 9.26 1.33
C ILE A 274 -5.80 9.80 0.39
N GLY A 275 -5.31 11.02 0.64
CA GLY A 275 -4.18 11.60 -0.07
C GLY A 275 -2.93 11.57 0.81
N SER A 276 -1.80 11.08 0.31
CA SER A 276 -0.57 10.94 1.08
C SER A 276 0.64 11.50 0.35
N ILE A 277 1.30 12.52 0.91
CA ILE A 277 2.58 13.02 0.39
C ILE A 277 3.74 12.32 1.11
N SER A 278 4.71 11.82 0.36
CA SER A 278 5.99 11.30 0.87
C SER A 278 7.13 12.26 0.57
N LEU A 279 7.92 12.60 1.59
CA LEU A 279 9.10 13.47 1.49
C LEU A 279 10.30 12.82 2.19
N GLY A 280 11.50 13.14 1.71
CA GLY A 280 12.76 12.63 2.26
C GLY A 280 13.14 11.28 1.67
N VAL A 281 13.67 10.38 2.49
CA VAL A 281 14.17 9.08 2.00
C VAL A 281 13.04 8.24 1.41
N ALA A 282 13.34 7.59 0.28
CA ALA A 282 12.40 6.71 -0.39
C ALA A 282 12.10 5.48 0.47
N ARG A 283 10.83 5.05 0.49
CA ARG A 283 10.40 3.82 1.17
C ARG A 283 9.35 3.08 0.35
N GLU A 284 9.22 1.80 0.64
CA GLU A 284 8.24 0.93 0.03
C GLU A 284 6.90 0.99 0.77
N PHE A 285 5.86 1.43 0.05
CA PHE A 285 4.48 1.29 0.46
C PHE A 285 3.93 0.00 -0.12
N ARG A 286 3.74 -1.01 0.74
CA ARG A 286 3.26 -2.31 0.30
C ARG A 286 1.76 -2.41 0.47
N VAL A 287 1.08 -2.95 -0.54
CA VAL A 287 -0.34 -3.26 -0.52
C VAL A 287 -0.57 -4.76 -0.74
N ARG A 288 -1.62 -5.30 -0.14
CA ARG A 288 -2.09 -6.67 -0.38
C ARG A 288 -3.60 -6.75 -0.31
N ARG A 289 -4.20 -7.63 -1.09
CA ARG A 289 -5.65 -7.85 -1.07
C ARG A 289 -6.08 -8.53 0.22
N ILE A 290 -7.28 -8.18 0.65
CA ILE A 290 -8.02 -8.90 1.69
C ILE A 290 -8.81 -10.00 1.00
N ILE A 291 -8.54 -11.25 1.37
CA ILE A 291 -9.27 -12.40 0.85
C ILE A 291 -10.18 -12.93 1.95
N PRO A 292 -11.52 -12.85 1.77
CA PRO A 292 -12.47 -13.44 2.71
C PRO A 292 -12.35 -14.96 2.67
N ARG A 293 -12.55 -15.60 3.82
CA ARG A 293 -12.44 -17.05 3.97
C ARG A 293 -13.71 -17.65 4.55
N ASP A 294 -14.02 -18.85 4.08
CA ASP A 294 -15.09 -19.70 4.64
C ASP A 294 -14.52 -20.86 5.49
N SER A 295 -13.23 -21.19 5.33
CA SER A 295 -12.50 -22.21 6.10
C SER A 295 -11.05 -21.78 6.42
N ASP A 296 -10.41 -22.46 7.37
CA ASP A 296 -9.02 -22.19 7.79
C ASP A 296 -7.95 -22.74 6.82
N THR A 297 -8.35 -23.51 5.81
CA THR A 297 -7.44 -24.15 4.83
C THR A 297 -7.30 -23.27 3.58
N LYS A 298 -6.04 -22.90 3.24
CA LYS A 298 -5.75 -22.10 2.04
C LYS A 298 -5.61 -22.97 0.81
N THR A 299 -6.28 -22.64 -0.28
CA THR A 299 -5.94 -23.16 -1.61
C THR A 299 -4.74 -22.41 -2.20
N VAL A 300 -4.00 -23.04 -3.13
CA VAL A 300 -2.83 -22.42 -3.80
C VAL A 300 -3.22 -21.13 -4.55
N GLN A 301 -4.41 -21.10 -5.18
CA GLN A 301 -4.94 -19.91 -5.85
C GLN A 301 -5.25 -18.75 -4.90
N GLU A 302 -5.67 -19.04 -3.66
CA GLU A 302 -5.88 -18.01 -2.63
C GLU A 302 -4.55 -17.49 -2.07
N GLN A 303 -3.51 -18.33 -2.01
CA GLN A 303 -2.16 -17.89 -1.60
C GLN A 303 -1.54 -16.94 -2.61
N ASP A 304 -1.67 -17.21 -3.92
CA ASP A 304 -1.18 -16.32 -4.99
C ASP A 304 -1.94 -14.98 -5.00
N ALA A 305 -3.24 -15.01 -4.74
CA ALA A 305 -4.06 -13.81 -4.64
C ALA A 305 -3.74 -12.94 -3.40
N GLU A 306 -3.05 -13.48 -2.38
CA GLU A 306 -2.51 -12.74 -1.23
C GLU A 306 -1.12 -12.14 -1.51
N GLY A 307 -0.60 -12.25 -2.74
CA GLY A 307 0.64 -11.62 -3.17
C GLY A 307 0.69 -10.13 -2.82
N GLN A 308 1.85 -9.68 -2.35
CA GLN A 308 2.06 -8.28 -1.97
C GLN A 308 2.64 -7.49 -3.14
N ILE A 309 2.17 -6.27 -3.31
CA ILE A 309 2.65 -5.32 -4.31
C ILE A 309 3.38 -4.22 -3.55
N SER A 310 4.62 -3.92 -3.93
CA SER A 310 5.43 -2.86 -3.36
C SER A 310 5.42 -1.65 -4.29
N ILE A 311 4.86 -0.54 -3.83
CA ILE A 311 4.85 0.74 -4.53
C ILE A 311 6.00 1.58 -3.98
N HIS A 312 6.93 1.97 -4.83
CA HIS A 312 8.04 2.82 -4.41
C HIS A 312 7.57 4.27 -4.29
N LEU A 313 7.81 4.87 -3.13
CA LEU A 313 7.47 6.27 -2.85
C LEU A 313 8.77 7.08 -2.68
N PRO A 314 9.34 7.63 -3.76
CA PRO A 314 10.46 8.55 -3.66
C PRO A 314 10.03 9.91 -3.07
N HIS A 315 11.02 10.76 -2.78
CA HIS A 315 10.82 12.14 -2.35
C HIS A 315 9.80 12.85 -3.27
N ASN A 316 8.90 13.63 -2.66
CA ASN A 316 7.91 14.46 -3.35
C ASN A 316 6.93 13.64 -4.22
N SER A 317 6.43 12.53 -3.69
CA SER A 317 5.39 11.72 -4.32
C SER A 317 4.06 11.89 -3.61
N LEU A 318 2.99 12.19 -4.35
CA LEU A 318 1.61 12.12 -3.87
C LEU A 318 1.02 10.76 -4.26
N LEU A 319 0.62 9.98 -3.26
CA LEU A 319 -0.14 8.74 -3.41
C LEU A 319 -1.60 9.00 -3.07
N VAL A 320 -2.52 8.66 -3.96
CA VAL A 320 -3.97 8.68 -3.72
C VAL A 320 -4.46 7.25 -3.53
N MET A 321 -4.97 6.93 -2.35
CA MET A 321 -5.67 5.67 -2.07
C MET A 321 -7.16 5.85 -2.38
N HIS A 322 -7.65 5.16 -3.40
CA HIS A 322 -9.03 5.26 -3.89
C HIS A 322 -10.03 4.48 -3.02
N ALA A 323 -11.32 4.67 -3.32
CA ALA A 323 -12.45 4.28 -2.49
C ALA A 323 -12.50 2.79 -2.09
N GLU A 324 -11.90 1.89 -2.87
CA GLU A 324 -11.85 0.46 -2.53
C GLU A 324 -10.71 0.06 -1.58
N MET A 325 -9.77 0.97 -1.31
CA MET A 325 -8.53 0.64 -0.60
C MET A 325 -8.77 0.09 0.81
N GLN A 326 -9.62 0.74 1.61
CA GLN A 326 -9.69 0.43 3.05
C GLN A 326 -10.50 -0.84 3.36
N GLU A 327 -11.44 -1.19 2.48
CA GLU A 327 -12.29 -2.37 2.61
C GLU A 327 -11.69 -3.63 1.98
N GLU A 328 -10.99 -3.47 0.86
CA GLU A 328 -10.57 -4.61 0.02
C GLU A 328 -9.04 -4.85 0.09
N TRP A 329 -8.29 -3.91 0.67
CA TRP A 329 -6.83 -3.99 0.75
C TRP A 329 -6.32 -3.62 2.13
N LYS A 330 -5.11 -4.10 2.42
CA LYS A 330 -4.28 -3.61 3.51
C LYS A 330 -3.02 -2.99 2.96
N HIS A 331 -2.46 -2.06 3.70
CA HIS A 331 -1.18 -1.44 3.40
C HIS A 331 -0.22 -1.45 4.59
N SER A 332 1.07 -1.25 4.29
CA SER A 332 2.16 -1.17 5.26
C SER A 332 3.32 -0.35 4.70
N ILE A 333 4.15 0.18 5.59
CA ILE A 333 5.51 0.61 5.24
C ILE A 333 6.45 -0.45 5.81
N ALA A 334 7.14 -1.19 4.95
CA ALA A 334 8.03 -2.27 5.39
C ALA A 334 9.38 -1.73 5.89
N PRO A 335 10.03 -2.39 6.87
CA PRO A 335 11.44 -2.17 7.14
C PRO A 335 12.27 -2.36 5.86
N ALA A 336 13.31 -1.57 5.71
CA ALA A 336 14.27 -1.70 4.62
C ALA A 336 15.57 -2.32 5.14
N LEU A 337 16.30 -3.06 4.29
CA LEU A 337 17.64 -3.55 4.63
C LEU A 337 18.67 -2.41 4.52
N SER A 338 18.52 -1.59 3.49
CA SER A 338 19.31 -0.40 3.21
C SER A 338 18.40 0.73 2.75
N ILE A 339 18.86 1.97 2.92
CA ILE A 339 18.21 3.17 2.42
C ILE A 339 19.27 4.13 1.91
N ASP A 340 18.97 4.84 0.83
CA ASP A 340 19.84 5.88 0.29
C ASP A 340 19.50 7.22 0.98
N PRO A 341 20.44 7.84 1.72
CA PRO A 341 20.16 9.08 2.43
C PRO A 341 19.73 10.20 1.48
N HIS A 342 18.67 10.92 1.85
CA HIS A 342 18.22 12.11 1.15
C HIS A 342 19.06 13.34 1.55
N PRO A 343 19.43 14.25 0.63
CA PRO A 343 20.32 15.37 0.91
C PRO A 343 19.88 16.30 2.07
N ILE A 344 18.56 16.42 2.30
CA ILE A 344 18.01 17.29 3.35
C ILE A 344 17.68 16.53 4.63
N SER A 345 17.12 15.32 4.51
CA SER A 345 16.54 14.59 5.65
C SER A 345 17.42 13.45 6.13
N GLY A 346 18.56 13.20 5.49
CA GLY A 346 19.38 12.03 5.73
C GLY A 346 18.56 10.75 5.58
N THR A 347 18.47 9.98 6.66
CA THR A 347 17.77 8.69 6.70
C THR A 347 16.29 8.80 7.06
N THR A 348 15.75 10.02 7.18
CA THR A 348 14.39 10.26 7.65
C THR A 348 13.42 10.40 6.48
N ARG A 349 12.27 9.73 6.59
CA ARG A 349 11.10 9.92 5.72
C ARG A 349 10.00 10.62 6.50
N ILE A 350 9.47 11.69 5.93
CA ILE A 350 8.25 12.35 6.39
C ILE A 350 7.09 11.94 5.47
N ASN A 351 5.96 11.61 6.06
CA ASN A 351 4.74 11.27 5.32
C ASN A 351 3.56 12.05 5.88
N ILE A 352 2.84 12.76 5.02
CA ILE A 352 1.66 13.52 5.37
C ILE A 352 0.44 12.78 4.80
N THR A 353 -0.34 12.13 5.66
CA THR A 353 -1.57 11.43 5.28
C THR A 353 -2.78 12.33 5.55
N TYR A 354 -3.28 12.98 4.51
CA TYR A 354 -4.48 13.80 4.54
C TYR A 354 -5.75 12.96 4.50
N ARG A 355 -6.73 13.37 5.30
CA ARG A 355 -8.00 12.68 5.50
C ARG A 355 -9.15 13.69 5.43
N ASP A 356 -10.30 13.18 5.01
CA ASP A 356 -11.57 13.92 4.96
C ASP A 356 -12.52 13.34 6.01
N TYR A 357 -12.46 13.91 7.22
CA TYR A 357 -13.37 13.54 8.29
C TYR A 357 -14.74 14.16 8.07
N LYS A 358 -15.76 13.30 8.07
CA LYS A 358 -17.11 13.70 7.70
C LYS A 358 -17.85 14.22 8.92
N ALA A 359 -18.48 15.39 8.77
CA ALA A 359 -19.26 16.01 9.84
C ALA A 359 -20.42 15.12 10.32
N ASN A 360 -21.04 14.34 9.43
CA ASN A 360 -22.11 13.39 9.77
C ASN A 360 -21.61 12.12 10.49
N LEU A 361 -20.29 11.91 10.58
CA LEU A 361 -19.64 10.84 11.33
C LEU A 361 -18.88 11.36 12.56
N HIS A 362 -19.17 12.60 12.96
CA HIS A 362 -18.65 13.18 14.19
C HIS A 362 -19.02 12.30 15.40
N PRO A 363 -18.16 12.15 16.44
CA PRO A 363 -18.43 11.32 17.63
C PRO A 363 -19.81 11.53 18.29
N ARG A 364 -20.31 12.77 18.28
CA ARG A 364 -21.68 13.12 18.75
C ARG A 364 -22.82 12.51 17.93
N SER A 365 -22.60 12.25 16.64
CA SER A 365 -23.57 11.70 15.70
C SER A 365 -23.48 10.17 15.58
N THR A 366 -22.33 9.58 15.94
CA THR A 366 -22.13 8.12 15.89
C THR A 366 -22.78 7.39 17.07
N PRO A 367 -23.15 6.10 16.92
CA PRO A 367 -23.71 5.31 18.00
C PRO A 367 -22.75 5.22 19.19
N LYS A 368 -23.30 5.21 20.41
CA LYS A 368 -22.55 4.94 21.63
C LYS A 368 -22.75 3.50 22.08
N CYS A 369 -21.70 2.89 22.61
CA CYS A 369 -21.78 1.55 23.19
C CYS A 369 -22.39 1.60 24.60
N ARG A 370 -22.56 0.43 25.23
CA ARG A 370 -23.06 0.32 26.61
C ARG A 370 -22.14 0.95 27.67
N CYS A 371 -20.86 1.18 27.35
CA CYS A 371 -19.93 1.92 28.21
C CYS A 371 -20.07 3.46 28.10
N GLY A 372 -21.01 3.95 27.28
CA GLY A 372 -21.18 5.39 27.01
C GLY A 372 -20.15 5.99 26.06
N GLN A 373 -19.21 5.19 25.54
CA GLN A 373 -18.19 5.63 24.59
C GLN A 373 -18.68 5.57 23.14
N PRO A 374 -18.22 6.46 22.25
CA PRO A 374 -18.49 6.35 20.82
C PRO A 374 -18.02 5.00 20.26
N CYS A 375 -18.86 4.37 19.45
CA CYS A 375 -18.50 3.12 18.76
C CYS A 375 -17.51 3.39 17.62
N VAL A 376 -16.76 2.35 17.24
CA VAL A 376 -15.93 2.37 16.03
C VAL A 376 -16.67 1.75 14.86
N LEU A 377 -16.46 2.30 13.66
CA LEU A 377 -16.95 1.73 12.42
C LEU A 377 -15.91 0.76 11.85
N ARG A 378 -16.36 -0.42 11.44
CA ARG A 378 -15.52 -1.40 10.73
C ARG A 378 -16.25 -2.01 9.55
N ALA A 379 -15.48 -2.45 8.56
CA ALA A 379 -15.96 -3.32 7.49
C ALA A 379 -15.63 -4.78 7.80
N VAL A 380 -16.54 -5.70 7.47
CA VAL A 380 -16.30 -7.13 7.55
C VAL A 380 -15.31 -7.53 6.46
N THR A 381 -14.15 -8.02 6.88
CA THR A 381 -13.05 -8.39 5.98
C THR A 381 -12.72 -9.88 5.99
N LYS A 382 -13.24 -10.63 6.97
CA LYS A 382 -12.89 -12.05 7.19
C LYS A 382 -13.89 -13.03 6.61
N LYS A 383 -15.19 -12.86 6.88
CA LYS A 383 -16.25 -13.79 6.47
C LYS A 383 -16.81 -13.40 5.12
N LYS A 384 -16.91 -14.35 4.17
CA LYS A 384 -17.37 -14.08 2.80
C LYS A 384 -18.83 -13.64 2.73
N GLU A 385 -19.71 -14.29 3.50
CA GLU A 385 -21.16 -14.01 3.51
C GLU A 385 -21.50 -12.54 3.76
N ASN A 386 -20.75 -11.89 4.66
CA ASN A 386 -20.98 -10.51 5.05
C ASN A 386 -19.85 -9.58 4.61
N PHE A 387 -18.96 -10.04 3.71
CA PHE A 387 -17.80 -9.26 3.29
C PHE A 387 -18.21 -7.88 2.74
N GLY A 388 -17.51 -6.84 3.19
CA GLY A 388 -17.80 -5.46 2.82
C GLY A 388 -19.02 -4.83 3.50
N LYS A 389 -19.78 -5.57 4.34
CA LYS A 389 -20.79 -4.96 5.21
C LYS A 389 -20.12 -4.20 6.35
N TYR A 390 -20.75 -3.11 6.78
CA TYR A 390 -20.22 -2.24 7.83
C TYR A 390 -20.95 -2.48 9.15
N PHE A 391 -20.25 -2.33 10.26
CA PHE A 391 -20.83 -2.46 11.59
C PHE A 391 -20.15 -1.54 12.59
N TRP A 392 -20.94 -1.12 13.57
CA TRP A 392 -20.50 -0.42 14.77
C TRP A 392 -20.20 -1.43 15.87
N MET A 393 -19.10 -1.25 16.57
CA MET A 393 -18.78 -2.07 17.74
C MET A 393 -18.16 -1.24 18.86
N CYS A 394 -18.27 -1.74 20.08
CA CYS A 394 -17.49 -1.22 21.20
C CYS A 394 -16.00 -1.43 20.94
N TYR A 395 -15.22 -0.37 21.13
CA TYR A 395 -13.76 -0.43 21.10
C TYR A 395 -13.23 -0.23 22.51
N ALA A 396 -13.29 -1.29 23.31
CA ALA A 396 -12.62 -1.32 24.60
C ALA A 396 -11.20 -1.83 24.36
N ASN A 397 -10.27 -0.90 24.29
CA ASN A 397 -8.84 -1.16 24.12
C ASN A 397 -8.03 -0.16 24.97
N SER A 398 -8.68 0.39 25.99
CA SER A 398 -8.09 1.24 27.01
C SER A 398 -7.81 0.38 28.24
N PRO A 399 -6.65 0.52 28.90
CA PRO A 399 -6.33 -0.23 30.12
C PRO A 399 -7.45 -0.10 31.16
N GLY A 400 -7.99 -1.23 31.63
CA GLY A 400 -9.03 -1.28 32.65
C GLY A 400 -10.47 -1.11 32.16
N GLN A 401 -10.73 -0.97 30.87
CA GLN A 401 -12.09 -1.02 30.32
C GLN A 401 -12.37 -2.37 29.66
N GLU A 402 -13.39 -3.07 30.14
CA GLU A 402 -13.89 -4.29 29.51
C GLU A 402 -14.75 -3.99 28.28
N ASN A 403 -14.62 -4.83 27.26
CA ASN A 403 -15.47 -4.73 26.07
C ASN A 403 -16.90 -5.13 26.41
N CYS A 404 -17.83 -4.18 26.38
CA CYS A 404 -19.24 -4.46 26.66
C CYS A 404 -19.94 -5.33 25.60
N GLY A 405 -19.25 -5.74 24.53
CA GLY A 405 -19.80 -6.60 23.47
C GLY A 405 -20.85 -5.92 22.60
N PHE A 406 -20.96 -4.58 22.61
CA PHE A 406 -21.89 -3.87 21.74
C PHE A 406 -21.57 -4.12 20.27
N PHE A 407 -22.59 -4.44 19.50
CA PHE A 407 -22.53 -4.66 18.05
C PHE A 407 -23.83 -4.14 17.42
N GLN A 408 -23.70 -3.44 16.29
CA GLN A 408 -24.83 -3.00 15.49
C GLN A 408 -24.42 -2.94 14.02
N TRP A 409 -25.24 -3.47 13.10
CA TRP A 409 -25.01 -3.25 11.67
C TRP A 409 -25.12 -1.77 11.32
N ALA A 410 -24.18 -1.28 10.53
CA ALA A 410 -24.16 0.09 10.06
C ALA A 410 -24.85 0.16 8.69
N GLU A 411 -25.82 1.05 8.57
CA GLU A 411 -26.54 1.30 7.32
C GLU A 411 -26.16 2.67 6.77
N PHE A 412 -25.91 2.70 5.46
CA PHE A 412 -25.53 3.90 4.71
C PHE A 412 -26.40 4.02 3.47
N ASP A 413 -26.70 5.25 3.05
CA ASP A 413 -27.27 5.51 1.72
C ASP A 413 -26.21 5.33 0.61
N ASP A 414 -26.58 5.47 -0.66
CA ASP A 414 -25.63 5.28 -1.78
C ASP A 414 -24.43 6.25 -1.73
N ASP A 415 -24.54 7.37 -1.02
CA ASP A 415 -23.52 8.42 -0.89
C ASP A 415 -22.65 8.25 0.37
N GLY A 416 -22.87 7.17 1.13
CA GLY A 416 -22.09 6.86 2.32
C GLY A 416 -22.51 7.64 3.56
N ASN A 417 -23.68 8.28 3.55
CA ASN A 417 -24.22 8.96 4.72
C ASN A 417 -24.90 7.94 5.64
N PRO A 418 -24.64 8.00 6.96
CA PRO A 418 -25.23 7.06 7.89
C PRO A 418 -26.75 7.29 8.03
N LEU A 419 -27.51 6.19 7.99
CA LEU A 419 -28.96 6.19 8.17
C LEU A 419 -29.31 6.02 9.65
N PHE A 420 -28.91 6.97 10.50
CA PHE A 420 -29.32 6.95 11.91
C PHE A 420 -30.81 7.27 12.03
N GLY A 421 -31.61 6.41 12.68
CA GLY A 421 -32.98 6.75 13.09
C GLY A 421 -34.10 6.50 12.07
N LYS A 422 -33.86 5.81 10.95
CA LYS A 422 -34.98 5.09 10.29
C LYS A 422 -35.26 3.85 11.11
N VAL A 423 -36.11 4.01 12.12
CA VAL A 423 -36.78 2.91 12.82
C VAL A 423 -37.27 1.94 11.75
N ILE A 424 -36.66 0.75 11.70
CA ILE A 424 -37.24 -0.40 11.02
C ILE A 424 -38.62 -0.53 11.61
N GLY A 425 -39.64 -0.28 10.78
CA GLY A 425 -41.03 -0.32 11.19
C GLY A 425 -41.28 -1.56 12.02
N ALA A 426 -41.95 -1.35 13.15
CA ALA A 426 -42.58 -2.42 13.89
C ALA A 426 -43.34 -3.28 12.86
N LYS A 427 -42.87 -4.50 12.65
CA LYS A 427 -43.73 -5.54 12.09
C LYS A 427 -44.75 -5.86 13.18
N THR A 428 -45.92 -5.25 13.05
CA THR A 428 -47.17 -5.76 13.63
C THR A 428 -47.45 -7.15 13.09
#